data_AF-A0A7S3JUS8-F1
#
_entry.id   AF-A0A7S3JUS8-F1
#
_cell.length_a   1.000
_cell.length_b   1.000
_cell.length_c   1.000
_cell.angle_alpha   90.00
_cell.angle_beta   90.00
_cell.angle_gamma   90.00
#
_symmetry.space_group_name_H-M   'P 1'
#
loop_
_entity.id
_entity.type
_entity.pdbx_description
1 polymer ?
#
loop_
_entity_poly.entity_id
_entity_poly.type
_entity_poly.pdbx_seq_one_letter_code
_entity_poly.pdbx_strand_id
1 'polypeptide(L)'
;MMIKVITYLLLMQKVDGISVSDSLDGLKKVQPVIGSDIFDVVVDYGAVGDGKTDDTDALQAALDDCAASRNGGGIIKLLKGYEFLSLPLTLSGSGCALKIEGKLTQKFWQPSMSQGDIPEAFITVSDGVSDFLIYGGGIINGNGPTWWNSSGDTYANRPKLLDAKATNVALYDIQFYNSANHNLEMYCDNTEIAFVNITVDWDINDGDAPNTDGEICPCIFSSTFLRHRCTWGSILYS
;
A
#
# COMPACT_ATOMS: atom_id res chain seq x y z
N MET A 1 -15.29 41.76 -30.39
CA MET A 1 -15.15 40.31 -30.14
C MET A 1 -14.17 40.13 -29.00
N MET A 2 -14.66 39.97 -27.77
CA MET A 2 -13.84 39.59 -26.60
C MET A 2 -14.68 38.60 -25.80
N ILE A 3 -14.29 37.34 -25.87
CA ILE A 3 -14.88 36.25 -25.08
C ILE A 3 -14.31 36.39 -23.67
N LYS A 4 -15.17 36.77 -22.72
CA LYS A 4 -14.84 36.72 -21.28
C LYS A 4 -14.84 35.25 -20.86
N VAL A 5 -13.65 34.69 -20.66
CA VAL A 5 -13.47 33.40 -19.99
C VAL A 5 -13.77 33.62 -18.52
N ILE A 6 -14.90 33.08 -18.05
CA ILE A 6 -15.25 33.02 -16.63
C ILE A 6 -14.43 31.88 -16.02
N THR A 7 -13.34 32.24 -15.34
CA THR A 7 -12.55 31.31 -14.52
C THR A 7 -13.37 30.94 -13.29
N TYR A 8 -13.84 29.71 -13.21
CA TYR A 8 -14.39 29.14 -11.99
C TYR A 8 -13.25 28.96 -10.98
N LEU A 9 -13.19 29.85 -10.00
CA LEU A 9 -12.39 29.72 -8.80
C LEU A 9 -13.08 28.70 -7.89
N LEU A 10 -12.63 27.44 -7.93
CA LEU A 10 -13.03 26.43 -6.95
C LEU A 10 -12.30 26.71 -5.64
N LEU A 11 -13.04 27.28 -4.69
CA LEU A 11 -12.74 27.27 -3.26
C LEU A 11 -12.72 25.81 -2.78
N MET A 12 -11.54 25.25 -2.58
CA MET A 12 -11.36 24.13 -1.64
C MET A 12 -10.89 24.73 -0.32
N GLN A 13 -11.71 24.52 0.70
CA GLN A 13 -11.51 25.03 2.04
C GLN A 13 -10.23 24.44 2.64
N LYS A 14 -9.37 25.33 3.09
CA LYS A 14 -8.22 25.01 3.93
C LYS A 14 -8.78 24.49 5.26
N VAL A 15 -8.67 23.19 5.49
CA VAL A 15 -8.89 22.60 6.83
C VAL A 15 -7.63 22.92 7.63
N ASP A 16 -7.79 23.66 8.72
CA ASP A 16 -6.69 23.97 9.63
C ASP A 16 -6.24 22.68 10.34
N GLY A 17 -5.24 22.03 9.76
CA GLY A 17 -4.62 20.81 10.27
C GLY A 17 -3.77 20.16 9.20
N ILE A 18 -2.45 20.44 9.22
CA ILE A 18 -1.42 19.92 8.30
C ILE A 18 -1.64 20.26 6.82
N SER A 19 -0.78 21.15 6.29
CA SER A 19 -0.52 21.19 4.87
C SER A 19 0.15 19.88 4.45
N VAL A 20 -0.61 18.95 3.86
CA VAL A 20 -0.06 17.84 3.08
C VAL A 20 0.64 18.50 1.88
N SER A 21 1.91 18.83 2.05
CA SER A 21 2.70 19.57 1.04
C SER A 21 3.12 18.72 -0.14
N ASP A 22 2.75 17.44 -0.17
CA ASP A 22 2.89 16.55 -1.30
C ASP A 22 1.51 16.39 -1.92
N SER A 23 1.21 17.31 -2.85
CA SER A 23 -0.05 17.47 -3.56
C SER A 23 -0.75 16.12 -3.86
N LEU A 24 -1.81 15.82 -3.10
CA LEU A 24 -2.81 14.81 -3.43
C LEU A 24 -3.76 15.31 -4.54
N ASP A 25 -3.39 16.36 -5.29
CA ASP A 25 -4.24 17.02 -6.30
C ASP A 25 -4.62 16.07 -7.46
N GLY A 26 -3.98 14.91 -7.53
CA GLY A 26 -4.33 13.83 -8.45
C GLY A 26 -5.55 12.99 -8.01
N LEU A 27 -5.91 12.99 -6.72
CA LEU A 27 -7.15 12.38 -6.20
C LEU A 27 -8.34 13.30 -6.47
N LYS A 28 -9.42 12.75 -7.04
CA LYS A 28 -10.56 13.54 -7.56
C LYS A 28 -11.91 13.08 -7.03
N LYS A 29 -12.00 11.87 -6.50
CA LYS A 29 -13.24 11.22 -6.09
C LYS A 29 -13.26 10.98 -4.59
N VAL A 30 -12.18 10.45 -4.03
CA VAL A 30 -12.06 10.10 -2.62
C VAL A 30 -11.10 11.08 -1.96
N GLN A 31 -11.51 11.59 -0.80
CA GLN A 31 -10.69 12.46 0.04
C GLN A 31 -10.78 11.87 1.46
N PRO A 32 -9.93 10.89 1.80
CA PRO A 32 -9.90 10.32 3.14
C PRO A 32 -9.64 11.43 4.16
N VAL A 33 -10.41 11.46 5.24
CA VAL A 33 -10.18 12.39 6.35
C VAL A 33 -9.10 11.81 7.26
N ILE A 34 -7.86 12.27 7.07
CA ILE A 34 -6.71 11.81 7.83
C ILE A 34 -6.52 12.68 9.08
N GLY A 35 -6.26 12.04 10.22
CA GLY A 35 -5.93 12.76 11.45
C GLY A 35 -4.60 13.52 11.36
N SER A 36 -4.33 14.36 12.36
CA SER A 36 -3.20 15.29 12.32
C SER A 36 -1.93 14.77 13.01
N ASP A 37 -1.94 13.59 13.60
CA ASP A 37 -0.74 13.06 14.26
C ASP A 37 0.29 12.60 13.23
N ILE A 38 1.56 12.61 13.62
CA ILE A 38 2.67 12.14 12.80
C ILE A 38 3.39 11.05 13.59
N PHE A 39 3.60 9.91 12.94
CA PHE A 39 4.28 8.75 13.49
C PHE A 39 5.49 8.43 12.60
N ASP A 40 6.68 8.89 12.99
CA ASP A 40 7.91 8.60 12.27
C ASP A 40 8.52 7.28 12.77
N VAL A 41 8.51 6.25 11.93
CA VAL A 41 8.87 4.89 12.36
C VAL A 41 10.33 4.78 12.82
N VAL A 42 11.22 5.66 12.36
CA VAL A 42 12.62 5.67 12.77
C VAL A 42 12.80 6.47 14.06
N VAL A 43 12.28 7.70 14.08
CA VAL A 43 12.51 8.63 15.20
C VAL A 43 11.71 8.24 16.45
N ASP A 44 10.46 7.83 16.27
CA ASP A 44 9.52 7.61 17.38
C ASP A 44 9.49 6.13 17.81
N TYR A 45 9.72 5.21 16.86
CA TYR A 45 9.55 3.76 17.08
C TYR A 45 10.85 2.95 16.96
N GLY A 46 11.95 3.57 16.53
CA GLY A 46 13.27 2.93 16.50
C GLY A 46 13.48 1.91 15.37
N ALA A 47 12.68 1.97 14.29
CA ALA A 47 12.96 1.20 13.08
C ALA A 47 14.34 1.56 12.53
N VAL A 48 15.09 0.55 12.09
CA VAL A 48 16.46 0.72 11.58
C VAL A 48 16.46 1.07 10.10
N GLY A 49 15.60 0.44 9.30
CA GLY A 49 15.42 0.76 7.89
C GLY A 49 16.65 0.48 7.01
N ASP A 50 17.43 -0.56 7.33
CA ASP A 50 18.64 -0.98 6.60
C ASP A 50 18.40 -2.14 5.60
N GLY A 51 17.14 -2.56 5.44
CA GLY A 51 16.70 -3.66 4.59
C GLY A 51 17.05 -5.06 5.12
N LYS A 52 17.53 -5.16 6.36
CA LYS A 52 18.02 -6.41 6.96
C LYS A 52 17.48 -6.65 8.35
N THR A 53 17.43 -5.60 9.16
CA THR A 53 16.88 -5.64 10.51
C THR A 53 15.38 -5.85 10.42
N ASP A 54 14.85 -6.67 11.32
CA ASP A 54 13.41 -6.87 11.42
C ASP A 54 12.78 -5.63 12.08
N ASP A 55 12.10 -4.83 11.27
CA ASP A 55 11.45 -3.58 11.69
C ASP A 55 9.96 -3.79 12.06
N THR A 56 9.48 -5.04 12.11
CA THR A 56 8.05 -5.37 12.29
C THR A 56 7.46 -4.70 13.53
N ASP A 57 8.10 -4.82 14.69
CA ASP A 57 7.56 -4.30 15.95
C ASP A 57 7.44 -2.76 15.92
N ALA A 58 8.42 -2.07 15.34
CA ALA A 58 8.42 -0.62 15.21
C ALA A 58 7.31 -0.14 14.24
N LEU A 59 7.18 -0.82 13.10
CA LEU A 59 6.14 -0.52 12.12
C LEU A 59 4.74 -0.78 12.66
N GLN A 60 4.52 -1.91 13.33
CA GLN A 60 3.22 -2.26 13.90
C GLN A 60 2.85 -1.33 15.05
N ALA A 61 3.80 -0.96 15.92
CA ALA A 61 3.55 0.00 16.98
C ALA A 61 3.10 1.38 16.43
N ALA A 62 3.69 1.85 15.33
CA ALA A 62 3.25 3.08 14.69
C ALA A 62 1.83 3.00 14.09
N LEU A 63 1.46 1.84 13.53
CA LEU A 63 0.11 1.58 13.05
C LEU A 63 -0.90 1.52 14.20
N ASP A 64 -0.54 0.87 15.30
CA ASP A 64 -1.37 0.73 16.49
C ASP A 64 -1.61 2.08 17.19
N ASP A 65 -0.57 2.91 17.30
CA ASP A 65 -0.70 4.26 17.86
C ASP A 65 -1.51 5.19 16.94
N CYS A 66 -1.41 5.04 15.62
CA CYS A 66 -2.30 5.74 14.70
C CYS A 66 -3.76 5.34 14.95
N ALA A 67 -4.03 4.04 15.11
CA ALA A 67 -5.36 3.54 15.43
C ALA A 67 -5.88 4.03 16.78
N ALA A 68 -5.00 4.19 17.78
CA ALA A 68 -5.32 4.67 19.11
C ALA A 68 -5.34 6.22 19.23
N SER A 69 -5.00 6.94 18.15
CA SER A 69 -4.90 8.40 18.16
C SER A 69 -6.22 9.05 18.58
N ARG A 70 -6.13 9.97 19.55
CA ARG A 70 -7.26 10.80 19.98
C ARG A 70 -7.54 11.95 19.02
N ASN A 71 -6.67 12.15 18.02
CA ASN A 71 -6.79 13.19 17.00
C ASN A 71 -7.35 12.63 15.69
N GLY A 72 -8.00 11.46 15.74
CA GLY A 72 -8.69 10.86 14.60
C GLY A 72 -7.76 10.18 13.60
N GLY A 73 -6.59 9.72 14.04
CA GLY A 73 -5.57 9.09 13.21
C GLY A 73 -4.39 10.01 12.91
N GLY A 74 -3.69 9.74 11.82
CA GLY A 74 -2.45 10.45 11.50
C GLY A 74 -1.70 9.86 10.31
N ILE A 75 -0.49 10.35 10.10
CA ILE A 75 0.40 9.94 9.02
C ILE A 75 1.56 9.14 9.59
N ILE A 76 1.62 7.86 9.23
CA ILE A 76 2.77 6.99 9.48
C ILE A 76 3.79 7.22 8.37
N LYS A 77 5.04 7.60 8.72
CA LYS A 77 6.08 7.99 7.77
C LYS A 77 7.17 6.93 7.66
N LEU A 78 7.32 6.36 6.46
CA LEU A 78 8.46 5.55 6.04
C LEU A 78 9.28 6.38 5.04
N LEU A 79 10.24 7.14 5.57
CA LEU A 79 10.96 8.17 4.82
C LEU A 79 11.86 7.63 3.71
N LYS A 80 12.15 8.48 2.73
CA LYS A 80 13.08 8.20 1.65
C LYS A 80 14.48 7.90 2.17
N GLY A 81 15.15 6.91 1.56
CA GLY A 81 16.51 6.50 1.91
C GLY A 81 16.57 5.31 2.88
N TYR A 82 15.44 4.89 3.42
CA TYR A 82 15.31 3.68 4.23
C TYR A 82 14.67 2.53 3.43
N GLU A 83 15.07 1.30 3.76
CA GLU A 83 14.37 0.07 3.40
C GLU A 83 13.96 -0.67 4.67
N PHE A 84 12.67 -0.80 4.94
CA PHE A 84 12.15 -1.46 6.13
C PHE A 84 11.81 -2.90 5.79
N LEU A 85 12.35 -3.86 6.54
CA LEU A 85 12.06 -5.28 6.36
C LEU A 85 11.06 -5.72 7.43
N SER A 86 9.91 -6.25 7.03
CA SER A 86 8.81 -6.54 7.97
C SER A 86 8.15 -7.88 7.70
N LEU A 87 7.75 -8.57 8.77
CA LEU A 87 6.68 -9.56 8.74
C LEU A 87 5.33 -8.86 8.50
N PRO A 88 4.23 -9.61 8.31
CA PRO A 88 2.91 -9.04 8.04
C PRO A 88 2.46 -7.98 9.04
N LEU A 89 1.84 -6.93 8.50
CA LEU A 89 1.36 -5.75 9.20
C LEU A 89 -0.16 -5.66 9.11
N THR A 90 -0.78 -5.22 10.20
CA THR A 90 -2.22 -4.98 10.26
C THR A 90 -2.50 -3.51 10.53
N LEU A 91 -3.30 -2.89 9.67
CA LEU A 91 -3.85 -1.56 9.86
C LEU A 91 -5.29 -1.68 10.32
N SER A 92 -5.56 -1.19 11.52
CA SER A 92 -6.88 -1.26 12.18
C SER A 92 -7.47 0.11 12.50
N GLY A 93 -6.72 1.19 12.25
CA GLY A 93 -7.11 2.57 12.56
C GLY A 93 -7.80 3.29 11.40
N SER A 94 -8.91 3.96 11.70
CA SER A 94 -9.51 4.94 10.78
C SER A 94 -8.74 6.27 10.76
N GLY A 95 -8.82 6.99 9.64
CA GLY A 95 -8.15 8.28 9.49
C GLY A 95 -6.62 8.18 9.48
N CYS A 96 -6.09 7.01 9.11
CA CYS A 96 -4.66 6.73 9.06
C CYS A 96 -4.15 6.76 7.61
N ALA A 97 -3.00 7.38 7.41
CA ALA A 97 -2.29 7.37 6.14
C ALA A 97 -0.90 6.74 6.30
N LEU A 98 -0.63 5.70 5.51
CA LEU A 98 0.68 5.10 5.40
C LEU A 98 1.45 5.80 4.27
N LYS A 99 2.35 6.73 4.65
CA LYS A 99 3.22 7.46 3.73
C LYS A 99 4.54 6.73 3.55
N ILE A 100 4.72 6.09 2.41
CA ILE A 100 5.92 5.34 2.03
C ILE A 100 6.66 6.12 0.95
N GLU A 101 7.79 6.72 1.32
CA GLU A 101 8.73 7.40 0.42
C GLU A 101 10.01 6.58 0.21
N GLY A 102 10.30 5.64 1.12
CA GLY A 102 11.36 4.64 1.02
C GLY A 102 10.86 3.33 0.40
N LYS A 103 11.32 2.21 0.95
CA LYS A 103 10.91 0.86 0.56
C LYS A 103 10.43 0.06 1.77
N LEU A 104 9.31 -0.61 1.65
CA LEU A 104 8.78 -1.56 2.62
C LEU A 104 8.84 -2.96 1.99
N THR A 105 9.74 -3.80 2.48
CA THR A 105 9.99 -5.14 1.94
C THR A 105 9.43 -6.22 2.86
N GLN A 106 8.74 -7.17 2.27
CA GLN A 106 8.19 -8.33 2.95
C GLN A 106 9.31 -9.33 3.32
N LYS A 107 9.37 -9.63 4.61
CA LYS A 107 10.23 -10.66 5.18
C LYS A 107 9.61 -12.04 4.96
N PHE A 108 10.44 -13.02 4.63
CA PHE A 108 10.02 -14.40 4.49
C PHE A 108 9.87 -15.08 5.87
N TRP A 109 8.74 -15.77 6.11
CA TRP A 109 8.41 -16.39 7.40
C TRP A 109 8.35 -17.93 7.41
N GLN A 110 8.43 -18.58 6.24
CA GLN A 110 8.45 -20.04 6.13
C GLN A 110 9.88 -20.59 6.36
N PRO A 111 10.05 -21.81 6.90
CA PRO A 111 9.06 -22.85 7.17
C PRO A 111 8.62 -22.96 8.65
N SER A 112 8.82 -21.93 9.48
CA SER A 112 8.63 -22.03 10.94
C SER A 112 7.20 -21.81 11.45
N MET A 113 6.23 -21.51 10.58
CA MET A 113 4.84 -21.20 10.99
C MET A 113 3.91 -22.41 10.79
N SER A 114 3.02 -22.64 11.76
CA SER A 114 1.98 -23.65 11.63
C SER A 114 0.92 -23.20 10.61
N GLN A 115 0.24 -24.14 9.94
CA GLN A 115 -0.71 -23.80 8.86
C GLN A 115 -1.84 -22.85 9.28
N GLY A 116 -2.24 -22.85 10.56
CA GLY A 116 -3.26 -21.94 11.10
C GLY A 116 -2.76 -20.54 11.42
N ASP A 117 -1.45 -20.33 11.43
CA ASP A 117 -0.81 -19.06 11.79
C ASP A 117 -0.27 -18.32 10.55
N ILE A 118 -0.48 -18.85 9.34
CA ILE A 118 0.04 -18.26 8.10
C ILE A 118 -0.81 -17.04 7.74
N PRO A 119 -0.21 -15.83 7.69
CA PRO A 119 -0.95 -14.64 7.30
C PRO A 119 -1.32 -14.68 5.81
N GLU A 120 -2.55 -14.29 5.48
CA GLU A 120 -3.04 -14.29 4.10
C GLU A 120 -2.49 -13.14 3.26
N ALA A 121 -2.00 -12.07 3.89
CA ALA A 121 -1.46 -10.90 3.22
C ALA A 121 -0.25 -10.31 3.96
N PHE A 122 0.57 -9.54 3.24
CA PHE A 122 1.64 -8.74 3.86
C PHE A 122 1.09 -7.53 4.59
N ILE A 123 0.19 -6.78 3.95
CA ILE A 123 -0.52 -5.67 4.58
C ILE A 123 -2.01 -6.02 4.60
N THR A 124 -2.59 -6.02 5.80
CA THR A 124 -4.03 -6.22 5.99
C THR A 124 -4.66 -4.94 6.52
N VAL A 125 -5.66 -4.41 5.82
CA VAL A 125 -6.54 -3.36 6.34
C VAL A 125 -7.80 -4.01 6.86
N SER A 126 -8.01 -3.89 8.18
CA SER A 126 -9.05 -4.59 8.92
C SER A 126 -10.45 -4.11 8.51
N ASP A 127 -11.42 -5.03 8.63
CA ASP A 127 -12.84 -4.70 8.46
C ASP A 127 -13.28 -3.60 9.45
N GLY A 128 -14.14 -2.70 8.99
CA GLY A 128 -14.62 -1.55 9.76
C GLY A 128 -13.72 -0.31 9.73
N VAL A 129 -12.54 -0.38 9.10
CA VAL A 129 -11.68 0.81 8.91
C VAL A 129 -12.31 1.78 7.91
N SER A 130 -12.19 3.08 8.19
CA SER A 130 -12.59 4.17 7.30
C SER A 130 -11.47 5.17 7.09
N ASP A 131 -11.48 5.86 5.94
CA ASP A 131 -10.58 6.99 5.68
C ASP A 131 -9.11 6.59 5.72
N PHE A 132 -8.74 5.70 4.79
CA PHE A 132 -7.39 5.14 4.68
C PHE A 132 -6.69 5.59 3.39
N LEU A 133 -5.39 5.90 3.50
CA LEU A 133 -4.55 6.32 2.38
C LEU A 133 -3.18 5.60 2.39
N ILE A 134 -2.77 5.01 1.27
CA ILE A 134 -1.36 4.64 1.01
C ILE A 134 -0.81 5.54 -0.08
N TYR A 135 0.32 6.18 0.19
CA TYR A 135 0.95 7.10 -0.77
C TYR A 135 2.43 7.34 -0.49
N GLY A 136 3.11 8.12 -1.34
CA GLY A 136 4.43 8.72 -1.01
C GLY A 136 5.55 8.50 -2.02
N GLY A 137 5.25 7.90 -3.17
CA GLY A 137 6.18 7.66 -4.28
C GLY A 137 7.15 6.49 -4.05
N GLY A 138 7.08 5.83 -2.90
CA GLY A 138 7.92 4.70 -2.52
C GLY A 138 7.44 3.35 -3.05
N ILE A 139 7.98 2.28 -2.47
CA ILE A 139 7.80 0.90 -2.95
C ILE A 139 7.32 -0.01 -1.83
N ILE A 140 6.26 -0.77 -2.07
CA ILE A 140 5.87 -1.96 -1.30
C ILE A 140 6.35 -3.18 -2.08
N ASN A 141 7.33 -3.88 -1.54
CA ASN A 141 7.98 -5.02 -2.19
C ASN A 141 7.58 -6.33 -1.51
N GLY A 142 6.81 -7.17 -2.20
CA GLY A 142 6.39 -8.48 -1.70
C GLY A 142 7.49 -9.54 -1.68
N ASN A 143 8.66 -9.24 -2.24
CA ASN A 143 9.82 -10.13 -2.25
C ASN A 143 9.52 -11.54 -2.82
N GLY A 144 8.56 -11.60 -3.75
CA GLY A 144 7.97 -12.79 -4.37
C GLY A 144 8.93 -13.90 -4.81
N PRO A 145 10.11 -13.61 -5.40
CA PRO A 145 11.10 -14.64 -5.73
C PRO A 145 11.48 -15.56 -4.56
N THR A 146 11.42 -15.06 -3.33
CA THR A 146 11.70 -15.88 -2.14
C THR A 146 10.62 -16.95 -1.92
N TRP A 147 9.37 -16.67 -2.28
CA TRP A 147 8.26 -17.63 -2.22
C TRP A 147 8.25 -18.57 -3.42
N TRP A 148 8.40 -18.05 -4.64
CA TRP A 148 8.33 -18.86 -5.88
C TRP A 148 9.42 -19.93 -5.94
N ASN A 149 10.60 -19.63 -5.38
CA ASN A 149 11.73 -20.56 -5.36
C ASN A 149 11.77 -21.47 -4.11
N SER A 150 10.79 -21.36 -3.20
CA SER A 150 10.76 -22.19 -1.99
C SER A 150 10.28 -23.61 -2.30
N SER A 151 11.00 -24.62 -1.80
CA SER A 151 10.67 -26.03 -2.01
C SER A 151 9.42 -26.41 -1.21
N GLY A 152 8.33 -26.76 -1.90
CA GLY A 152 7.04 -27.10 -1.26
C GLY A 152 5.92 -26.11 -1.51
N ASP A 153 5.95 -25.37 -2.64
CA ASP A 153 4.92 -24.41 -3.06
C ASP A 153 3.54 -25.06 -3.16
N THR A 154 2.86 -25.13 -2.01
CA THR A 154 1.41 -25.18 -1.98
C THR A 154 0.96 -23.74 -2.03
N TYR A 155 0.43 -23.35 -3.19
CA TYR A 155 -0.32 -22.12 -3.48
C TYR A 155 -1.03 -21.48 -2.27
N ALA A 156 -1.60 -22.30 -1.37
CA ALA A 156 -2.28 -21.88 -0.15
C ALA A 156 -1.44 -21.05 0.86
N ASN A 157 -0.10 -21.03 0.75
CA ASN A 157 0.77 -20.38 1.73
C ASN A 157 1.45 -19.10 1.21
N ARG A 158 1.12 -18.68 -0.03
CA ARG A 158 1.69 -17.46 -0.61
C ARG A 158 0.80 -16.25 -0.29
N PRO A 159 1.35 -15.26 0.42
CA PRO A 159 0.61 -14.09 0.87
C PRO A 159 0.31 -13.14 -0.29
N LYS A 160 -0.86 -12.52 -0.24
CA LYS A 160 -1.20 -11.34 -1.03
C LYS A 160 -0.32 -10.16 -0.58
N LEU A 161 -0.13 -9.17 -1.43
CA LEU A 161 0.64 -7.99 -1.04
C LEU A 161 -0.20 -6.99 -0.22
N LEU A 162 -1.44 -6.73 -0.64
CA LEU A 162 -2.42 -5.94 0.12
C LEU A 162 -3.79 -6.62 0.12
N ASP A 163 -4.37 -6.83 1.29
CA ASP A 163 -5.78 -7.20 1.48
C ASP A 163 -6.48 -6.10 2.30
N ALA A 164 -7.55 -5.51 1.76
CA ALA A 164 -8.21 -4.39 2.38
C ALA A 164 -9.73 -4.51 2.40
N LYS A 165 -10.32 -4.31 3.58
CA LYS A 165 -11.77 -4.31 3.83
C LYS A 165 -12.15 -3.00 4.52
N ALA A 166 -12.33 -1.92 3.76
CA ALA A 166 -12.46 -0.58 4.35
C ALA A 166 -13.37 0.35 3.54
N THR A 167 -13.74 1.49 4.11
CA THR A 167 -14.52 2.53 3.43
C THR A 167 -13.68 3.79 3.22
N ASN A 168 -13.89 4.52 2.13
CA ASN A 168 -13.14 5.74 1.78
C ASN A 168 -11.63 5.47 1.70
N VAL A 169 -11.24 4.66 0.72
CA VAL A 169 -9.84 4.23 0.54
C VAL A 169 -9.21 4.91 -0.67
N ALA A 170 -7.99 5.39 -0.50
CA ALA A 170 -7.18 5.90 -1.60
C ALA A 170 -5.80 5.22 -1.67
N LEU A 171 -5.39 4.85 -2.88
CA LEU A 171 -4.00 4.49 -3.19
C LEU A 171 -3.48 5.53 -4.20
N TYR A 172 -2.40 6.23 -3.86
CA TYR A 172 -1.93 7.37 -4.63
C TYR A 172 -0.41 7.39 -4.76
N ASP A 173 0.14 7.49 -5.97
CA ASP A 173 1.58 7.63 -6.20
C ASP A 173 2.39 6.61 -5.39
N ILE A 174 2.21 5.32 -5.67
CA ILE A 174 2.88 4.24 -4.94
C ILE A 174 3.17 3.07 -5.88
N GLN A 175 4.27 2.35 -5.65
CA GLN A 175 4.62 1.15 -6.41
C GLN A 175 4.41 -0.12 -5.58
N PHE A 176 3.68 -1.08 -6.13
CA PHE A 176 3.64 -2.46 -5.67
C PHE A 176 4.60 -3.28 -6.54
N TYR A 177 5.54 -3.98 -5.92
CA TYR A 177 6.63 -4.67 -6.59
C TYR A 177 6.77 -6.11 -6.09
N ASN A 178 6.93 -7.07 -6.99
CA ASN A 178 7.23 -8.49 -6.68
C ASN A 178 6.31 -9.09 -5.61
N SER A 179 5.00 -9.02 -5.77
CA SER A 179 4.07 -9.75 -4.89
C SER A 179 4.29 -11.26 -4.97
N ALA A 180 4.24 -11.99 -3.85
CA ALA A 180 4.29 -13.45 -3.85
C ALA A 180 3.04 -14.12 -4.45
N ASN A 181 1.91 -13.40 -4.44
CA ASN A 181 0.59 -13.80 -4.94
C ASN A 181 -0.16 -12.57 -5.51
N HIS A 182 -1.47 -12.42 -5.26
CA HIS A 182 -2.25 -11.23 -5.63
C HIS A 182 -1.58 -9.94 -5.12
N ASN A 183 -1.50 -8.92 -5.98
CA ASN A 183 -0.95 -7.62 -5.60
C ASN A 183 -1.95 -6.82 -4.73
N LEU A 184 -3.19 -6.68 -5.18
CA LEU A 184 -4.22 -5.88 -4.53
C LEU A 184 -5.52 -6.68 -4.44
N GLU A 185 -6.01 -6.90 -3.23
CA GLU A 185 -7.32 -7.48 -2.97
C GLU A 185 -8.12 -6.51 -2.12
N MET A 186 -9.07 -5.80 -2.75
CA MET A 186 -9.76 -4.67 -2.12
C MET A 186 -11.27 -4.89 -2.11
N TYR A 187 -11.78 -5.27 -0.95
CA TYR A 187 -13.22 -5.32 -0.64
C TYR A 187 -13.64 -4.01 0.02
N CYS A 188 -13.41 -2.91 -0.69
CA CYS A 188 -13.54 -1.57 -0.15
C CYS A 188 -14.71 -0.80 -0.77
N ASP A 189 -15.45 -0.07 0.06
CA ASP A 189 -16.50 0.85 -0.39
C ASP A 189 -15.91 2.25 -0.59
N ASN A 190 -16.23 2.88 -1.73
CA ASN A 190 -15.70 4.18 -2.13
C ASN A 190 -14.16 4.22 -2.21
N THR A 191 -13.62 3.66 -3.31
CA THR A 191 -12.17 3.58 -3.55
C THR A 191 -11.71 4.47 -4.71
N GLU A 192 -10.52 5.06 -4.58
CA GLU A 192 -9.77 5.69 -5.68
C GLU A 192 -8.33 5.17 -5.75
N ILE A 193 -7.89 4.78 -6.95
CA ILE A 193 -6.52 4.34 -7.23
C ILE A 193 -5.99 5.22 -8.36
N ALA A 194 -4.92 5.97 -8.09
CA ALA A 194 -4.34 6.89 -9.06
C ALA A 194 -2.80 6.92 -8.96
N PHE A 195 -2.12 6.97 -10.10
CA PHE A 195 -0.64 6.98 -10.17
C PHE A 195 0.02 5.78 -9.46
N VAL A 196 -0.68 4.64 -9.43
CA VAL A 196 -0.14 3.39 -8.88
C VAL A 196 0.54 2.59 -9.98
N ASN A 197 1.72 2.04 -9.67
CA ASN A 197 2.43 1.09 -10.53
C ASN A 197 2.45 -0.29 -9.86
N ILE A 198 2.21 -1.35 -10.64
CA ILE A 198 2.34 -2.73 -10.22
C ILE A 198 3.39 -3.37 -11.12
N THR A 199 4.46 -3.90 -10.55
CA THR A 199 5.59 -4.46 -11.29
C THR A 199 5.98 -5.81 -10.73
N VAL A 200 6.24 -6.77 -11.60
CA VAL A 200 6.77 -8.09 -11.24
C VAL A 200 8.02 -8.29 -12.08
N ASP A 201 9.16 -8.39 -11.42
CA ASP A 201 10.46 -8.65 -12.01
C ASP A 201 10.75 -10.15 -11.90
N TRP A 202 10.76 -10.79 -13.06
CA TRP A 202 10.83 -12.23 -13.21
C TRP A 202 12.02 -12.59 -14.09
N ASP A 203 12.99 -13.28 -13.51
CA ASP A 203 14.15 -13.82 -14.20
C ASP A 203 14.38 -15.29 -13.81
N ILE A 204 13.39 -16.14 -14.07
CA ILE A 204 13.65 -17.58 -14.18
C ILE A 204 13.36 -18.07 -15.60
N ASN A 205 14.36 -18.77 -16.13
CA ASN A 205 14.47 -19.29 -17.49
C ASN A 205 13.42 -20.38 -17.86
N ASP A 206 12.25 -20.45 -17.21
CA ASP A 206 11.30 -21.58 -17.42
C ASP A 206 9.83 -21.35 -16.99
N GLY A 207 9.17 -20.28 -17.48
CA GLY A 207 7.69 -20.13 -17.37
C GLY A 207 7.21 -18.82 -16.77
N ASP A 208 5.89 -18.63 -16.68
CA ASP A 208 5.23 -17.43 -16.12
C ASP A 208 5.44 -17.31 -14.60
N ALA A 209 5.50 -16.09 -14.07
CA ALA A 209 5.48 -15.85 -12.62
C ALA A 209 4.19 -16.43 -12.01
N PRO A 210 4.25 -17.45 -11.13
CA PRO A 210 3.06 -18.15 -10.71
C PRO A 210 2.21 -17.24 -9.84
N ASN A 211 0.99 -16.95 -10.27
CA ASN A 211 -0.04 -16.26 -9.49
C ASN A 211 0.34 -14.84 -9.04
N THR A 212 1.27 -14.18 -9.73
CA THR A 212 1.47 -12.73 -9.60
C THR A 212 0.46 -11.96 -10.43
N ASP A 213 -0.72 -12.57 -10.62
CA ASP A 213 -1.59 -12.41 -11.77
C ASP A 213 -1.84 -10.94 -12.06
N GLY A 214 -1.15 -10.43 -13.08
CA GLY A 214 -1.60 -9.29 -13.86
C GLY A 214 -2.94 -9.58 -14.57
N GLU A 215 -3.43 -10.82 -14.50
CA GLU A 215 -4.68 -11.30 -15.07
C GLU A 215 -5.45 -12.19 -14.08
N ILE A 216 -5.90 -11.63 -12.94
CA ILE A 216 -7.21 -11.86 -12.31
C ILE A 216 -7.32 -10.81 -11.22
N CYS A 217 -7.94 -9.70 -11.60
CA CYS A 217 -8.71 -8.91 -10.68
C CYS A 217 -10.07 -9.63 -10.55
N PRO A 218 -10.44 -10.30 -9.44
CA PRO A 218 -11.81 -10.23 -9.02
C PRO A 218 -11.96 -8.80 -8.52
N CYS A 219 -12.09 -7.89 -9.47
CA CYS A 219 -12.63 -6.61 -9.16
C CYS A 219 -14.08 -6.87 -8.75
N ILE A 220 -14.34 -7.14 -7.48
CA ILE A 220 -15.69 -7.01 -6.94
C ILE A 220 -15.91 -5.50 -6.78
N PHE A 221 -16.15 -4.87 -7.93
CA PHE A 221 -16.44 -3.46 -8.04
C PHE A 221 -17.87 -3.22 -7.57
N SER A 222 -18.07 -2.49 -6.47
CA SER A 222 -19.31 -1.73 -6.28
C SER A 222 -19.20 -0.33 -6.91
N SER A 223 -18.01 0.27 -7.04
CA SER A 223 -17.77 1.48 -7.88
C SER A 223 -16.30 2.00 -7.86
N THR A 224 -15.45 1.65 -8.84
CA THR A 224 -14.09 2.24 -8.98
C THR A 224 -13.84 2.78 -10.39
N PHE A 225 -13.29 3.99 -10.49
CA PHE A 225 -12.85 4.64 -11.74
C PHE A 225 -11.32 4.57 -11.80
N LEU A 226 -10.77 3.76 -12.72
CA LEU A 226 -9.33 3.63 -12.97
C LEU A 226 -8.89 4.67 -14.01
N ARG A 227 -8.14 5.71 -13.62
CA ARG A 227 -7.46 6.58 -14.58
C ARG A 227 -6.01 6.08 -14.78
N HIS A 228 -5.82 5.32 -15.85
CA HIS A 228 -4.57 4.60 -16.14
C HIS A 228 -3.37 5.53 -16.42
N ARG A 229 -2.26 5.25 -15.75
CA ARG A 229 -0.96 4.94 -16.38
C ARG A 229 -0.34 3.72 -15.68
N CYS A 230 -1.03 2.58 -15.70
CA CYS A 230 -0.38 1.30 -15.45
C CYS A 230 0.58 1.06 -16.62
N THR A 231 1.88 1.11 -16.38
CA THR A 231 2.86 0.69 -17.39
C THR A 231 3.07 -0.80 -17.20
N TRP A 232 2.34 -1.60 -17.95
CA TRP A 232 2.63 -3.02 -18.10
C TRP A 232 3.92 -3.13 -18.91
N GLY A 233 5.01 -3.50 -18.28
CA GLY A 233 6.25 -3.82 -18.98
C GLY A 233 6.10 -5.14 -19.73
N SER A 234 5.43 -5.14 -20.89
CA SER A 234 5.51 -6.25 -21.83
C SER A 234 6.79 -6.08 -22.64
N ILE A 235 7.75 -6.99 -22.44
CA ILE A 235 8.83 -7.19 -23.41
C ILE A 235 8.19 -7.92 -24.59
N LEU A 236 7.97 -7.18 -25.68
CA LEU A 236 7.58 -7.73 -26.97
C LEU A 236 8.73 -8.61 -27.48
N TYR A 237 8.50 -9.92 -27.59
CA TYR A 237 9.36 -10.78 -28.40
C TYR A 237 8.89 -10.70 -29.87
N SER A 238 9.81 -10.30 -30.75
CA SER A 238 9.72 -10.48 -32.21
C SER A 238 9.86 -11.94 -32.61
#